data_AF-A0A7W9KBJ5-F1
#
_entry.id   AF-A0A7W9KBJ5-F1
#
_cell.length_a   1.000
_cell.length_b   1.000
_cell.length_c   1.000
_cell.angle_alpha   90.00
_cell.angle_beta   90.00
_cell.angle_gamma   90.00
#
_symmetry.space_group_name_H-M   'P 1'
#
loop_
_entity.id
_entity.type
_entity.pdbx_description
1 polymer ?
#
loop_
_entity_poly.entity_id
_entity_poly.type
_entity_poly.pdbx_seq_one_letter_code
_entity_poly.pdbx_strand_id
1 'polypeptide(L)'
;MDEVRFGPELLDRLLAHLVERVPGCDGAGVSTNSRSLRAIGTAVDRDPEQWRRGDGPVVAAATGEETLVEALPDGVSWITAVPGSWTEEGPSVLSVYTDHEPKEDDLRVIDQVEPLLATATAVIEFCADEVLRADQMVEMVQNRRLIEQAKGLVMGRLRCDSGAAFRALVRSSQHFNVKLRDLSAALVEVVGGAPVGDQEPDTGPTTVPPPAAVQAARMTWQALGRDG
;
A
#
# COMPACT_ATOMS: atom_id res chain seq x y z
N MET A 1 0.36 -21.60 -0.25
CA MET A 1 0.43 -21.17 1.16
C MET A 1 -0.19 -19.80 1.13
N ASP A 2 -1.45 -19.69 1.57
CA ASP A 2 -2.18 -18.42 1.52
C ASP A 2 -1.36 -17.36 2.24
N GLU A 3 -1.03 -16.31 1.50
CA GLU A 3 -0.32 -15.14 1.99
C GLU A 3 -1.23 -14.49 3.02
N VAL A 4 -0.99 -14.77 4.30
CA VAL A 4 -1.86 -14.28 5.36
C VAL A 4 -1.66 -12.78 5.49
N ARG A 5 -2.56 -12.02 4.87
CA ARG A 5 -2.60 -10.57 4.99
C ARG A 5 -3.25 -10.17 6.31
N PHE A 6 -2.69 -10.50 7.47
CA PHE A 6 -3.35 -10.35 8.79
C PHE A 6 -4.00 -8.98 9.15
N GLY A 7 -3.79 -7.90 8.38
CA GLY A 7 -4.29 -6.57 8.71
C GLY A 7 -5.81 -6.41 8.54
N PRO A 8 -6.34 -6.45 7.31
CA PRO A 8 -7.78 -6.28 7.03
C PRO A 8 -8.70 -7.18 7.85
N GLU A 9 -8.37 -8.46 7.95
CA GLU A 9 -9.21 -9.49 8.57
C GLU A 9 -9.30 -9.32 10.09
N LEU A 10 -8.28 -8.71 10.72
CA LEU A 10 -8.34 -8.39 12.15
C LEU A 10 -9.34 -7.27 12.42
N LEU A 11 -9.31 -6.19 11.63
CA LEU A 11 -10.28 -5.11 11.75
C LEU A 11 -11.70 -5.61 11.49
N ASP A 12 -11.90 -6.43 10.45
CA ASP A 12 -13.21 -7.02 10.13
C ASP A 12 -13.76 -7.85 11.30
N ARG A 13 -12.90 -8.65 11.97
CA ARG A 13 -13.29 -9.45 13.14
C ARG A 13 -13.62 -8.61 14.37
N LEU A 14 -12.84 -7.56 14.63
CA LEU A 14 -13.09 -6.67 15.77
C LEU A 14 -14.39 -5.87 15.58
N LEU A 15 -14.62 -5.37 14.36
CA LEU A 15 -15.88 -4.69 14.01
C LEU A 15 -17.07 -5.66 14.09
N ALA A 16 -16.94 -6.88 13.56
CA ALA A 16 -17.99 -7.89 13.66
C ALA A 16 -18.30 -8.25 15.12
N HIS A 17 -17.27 -8.41 15.95
CA HIS A 17 -17.45 -8.63 17.38
C HIS A 17 -18.21 -7.49 18.06
N LEU A 18 -17.89 -6.23 17.72
CA LEU A 18 -18.58 -5.07 18.24
C LEU A 18 -20.08 -5.07 17.86
N VAL A 19 -20.38 -5.31 16.58
CA VAL A 19 -21.76 -5.37 16.07
C VAL A 19 -22.56 -6.50 16.73
N GLU A 20 -21.94 -7.68 16.95
CA GLU A 20 -22.60 -8.80 17.63
C GLU A 20 -22.88 -8.52 19.12
N ARG A 21 -22.05 -7.69 19.76
CA ARG A 21 -22.07 -7.45 21.20
C ARG A 21 -22.93 -6.28 21.62
N VAL A 22 -23.19 -5.33 20.73
CA VAL A 22 -24.06 -4.17 20.96
C VAL A 22 -25.44 -4.46 20.35
N PRO A 23 -26.49 -4.71 21.15
CA PRO A 23 -27.83 -4.99 20.64
C PRO A 23 -28.33 -3.86 19.76
N GLY A 24 -28.95 -4.14 18.61
CA GLY A 24 -29.46 -3.09 17.73
C GLY A 24 -28.37 -2.31 16.96
N CYS A 25 -27.10 -2.73 17.06
CA CYS A 25 -26.03 -2.22 16.21
C CYS A 25 -26.19 -2.75 14.79
N ASP A 26 -26.28 -1.85 13.81
CA ASP A 26 -26.48 -2.18 12.39
C ASP A 26 -25.28 -1.81 11.52
N GLY A 27 -24.24 -1.22 12.10
CA GLY A 27 -22.98 -0.95 11.41
C GLY A 27 -21.90 -0.40 12.33
N ALA A 28 -20.66 -0.67 11.98
CA ALA A 28 -19.51 -0.08 12.65
C ALA A 28 -18.36 0.12 11.64
N GLY A 29 -17.55 1.14 11.87
CA GLY A 29 -16.43 1.48 11.01
C GLY A 29 -15.24 2.04 11.78
N VAL A 30 -14.08 1.95 11.17
CA VAL A 30 -12.85 2.60 11.62
C VAL A 30 -12.25 3.40 10.47
N SER A 31 -11.86 4.64 10.76
CA SER A 31 -11.30 5.56 9.80
C SER A 31 -10.06 6.28 10.35
N THR A 32 -9.16 6.67 9.45
CA THR A 32 -8.00 7.52 9.73
C THR A 32 -7.86 8.54 8.60
N ASN A 33 -7.35 9.74 8.88
CA ASN A 33 -6.96 10.72 7.85
C ASN A 33 -8.00 10.98 6.73
N SER A 34 -9.27 11.16 7.09
CA SER A 34 -10.39 11.35 6.13
C SER A 34 -10.64 10.16 5.20
N ARG A 35 -10.18 8.96 5.58
CA ARG A 35 -10.33 7.71 4.83
C ARG A 35 -10.94 6.64 5.73
N SER A 36 -12.03 6.04 5.25
CA SER A 36 -12.53 4.79 5.87
C SER A 36 -11.53 3.67 5.60
N LEU A 37 -11.00 3.07 6.69
CA LEU A 37 -10.13 1.92 6.60
C LEU A 37 -10.97 0.67 6.42
N ARG A 38 -11.90 0.41 7.34
CA ARG A 38 -12.84 -0.72 7.28
C ARG A 38 -14.18 -0.30 7.85
N ALA A 39 -15.24 -0.86 7.29
CA ALA A 39 -16.60 -0.63 7.73
C ALA A 39 -17.46 -1.85 7.42
N ILE A 40 -18.45 -2.11 8.27
CA ILE A 40 -19.46 -3.14 8.10
C ILE A 40 -20.85 -2.55 8.32
N GLY A 41 -21.84 -3.14 7.66
CA GLY A 41 -23.24 -2.70 7.76
C GLY A 41 -23.42 -1.25 7.31
N THR A 42 -24.26 -0.51 8.02
CA THR A 42 -24.64 0.88 7.69
C THR A 42 -23.45 1.84 7.60
N ALA A 43 -22.35 1.56 8.31
CA ALA A 43 -21.13 2.38 8.28
C ALA A 43 -20.47 2.45 6.89
N VAL A 44 -20.65 1.42 6.05
CA VAL A 44 -20.05 1.33 4.69
C VAL A 44 -20.49 2.51 3.82
N ASP A 45 -21.75 2.93 3.94
CA ASP A 45 -22.30 4.03 3.15
C ASP A 45 -22.23 5.37 3.91
N ARG A 46 -22.42 5.35 5.23
CA ARG A 46 -22.52 6.58 6.03
C ARG A 46 -21.18 7.24 6.34
N ASP A 47 -20.13 6.49 6.61
CA ASP A 47 -18.82 7.09 6.92
C ASP A 47 -18.24 7.84 5.71
N PRO A 48 -18.20 7.26 4.49
CA PRO A 48 -17.71 7.99 3.33
C PRO A 48 -18.55 9.22 2.99
N GLU A 49 -19.86 9.22 3.28
CA GLU A 49 -20.72 10.37 3.09
C GLU A 49 -20.33 11.54 3.99
N GLN A 50 -20.10 11.30 5.28
CA GLN A 50 -19.66 12.32 6.24
C GLN A 50 -18.33 12.94 5.81
N TRP A 51 -17.36 12.10 5.43
CA TRP A 51 -16.07 12.56 4.93
C TRP A 51 -16.17 13.38 3.66
N ARG A 52 -17.03 12.98 2.72
CA ARG A 52 -17.24 13.72 1.46
C ARG A 52 -17.89 15.08 1.69
N ARG A 53 -18.78 15.20 2.68
CA ARG A 53 -19.38 16.46 3.10
C ARG A 53 -18.42 17.33 3.91
N GLY A 54 -17.46 16.70 4.58
CA GLY A 54 -16.56 17.37 5.53
C GLY A 54 -17.29 17.80 6.81
N ASP A 55 -18.38 17.13 7.15
CA ASP A 55 -19.22 17.44 8.32
C ASP A 55 -19.89 16.16 8.86
N GLY A 56 -20.32 16.21 10.12
CA GLY A 56 -20.95 15.12 10.85
C GLY A 56 -20.08 14.54 11.98
N PRO A 57 -20.65 13.65 12.82
CA PRO A 57 -20.02 13.22 14.06
C PRO A 57 -18.67 12.51 13.85
N VAL A 58 -18.49 11.74 12.77
CA VAL A 58 -17.21 11.09 12.47
C VAL A 58 -16.13 12.13 12.16
N VAL A 59 -16.47 13.17 11.40
CA VAL A 59 -15.54 14.25 11.04
C VAL A 59 -15.22 15.11 12.25
N ALA A 60 -16.24 15.43 13.06
CA ALA A 60 -16.07 16.20 14.28
C ALA A 60 -15.19 15.45 15.30
N ALA A 61 -15.45 14.16 15.53
CA ALA A 61 -14.65 13.31 16.42
C ALA A 61 -13.18 13.23 15.96
N ALA A 62 -12.91 13.19 14.65
CA ALA A 62 -11.54 13.18 14.13
C ALA A 62 -10.73 14.44 14.44
N THR A 63 -11.39 15.53 14.84
CA THR A 63 -10.73 16.80 15.21
C THR A 63 -10.82 17.10 16.70
N GLY A 64 -11.59 16.30 17.44
CA GLY A 64 -11.85 16.47 18.87
C GLY A 64 -11.18 15.39 19.73
N GLU A 65 -11.40 15.49 21.04
CA GLU A 65 -10.92 14.49 22.03
C GLU A 65 -12.07 13.76 22.72
N GLU A 66 -13.32 14.16 22.44
CA GLU A 66 -14.50 13.64 23.12
C GLU A 66 -15.30 12.70 22.20
N THR A 67 -15.84 11.63 22.79
CA THR A 67 -16.82 10.77 22.15
C THR A 67 -18.09 11.56 21.85
N LEU A 68 -18.55 11.50 20.60
CA LEU A 68 -19.77 12.15 20.15
C LEU A 68 -20.89 11.12 20.01
N VAL A 69 -22.04 11.43 20.60
CA VAL A 69 -23.25 10.61 20.49
C VAL A 69 -24.37 11.48 19.94
N GLU A 70 -24.88 11.13 18.75
CA GLU A 70 -25.87 11.94 18.05
C GLU A 70 -26.96 11.09 17.39
N ALA A 71 -28.20 11.59 17.39
CA ALA A 71 -29.27 11.06 16.57
C ALA A 71 -29.07 11.47 15.11
N LEU A 72 -29.18 10.51 14.19
CA LEU A 72 -29.02 10.76 12.77
C LEU A 72 -30.29 11.40 12.18
N PRO A 73 -30.19 12.08 11.01
CA PRO A 73 -31.33 12.80 10.42
C PRO A 73 -32.54 11.94 10.04
N ASP A 74 -32.39 10.61 10.01
CA ASP A 74 -33.49 9.67 9.80
C ASP A 74 -34.42 9.54 11.02
N GLY A 75 -34.00 10.05 12.18
CA GLY A 75 -34.78 10.09 13.42
C GLY A 75 -34.93 8.74 14.13
N VAL A 76 -34.25 7.69 13.65
CA VAL A 76 -34.35 6.33 14.20
C VAL A 76 -32.98 5.79 14.55
N SER A 77 -31.95 6.15 13.79
CA SER A 77 -30.58 5.67 14.00
C SER A 77 -29.79 6.67 14.85
N TRP A 78 -28.85 6.15 15.61
CA TRP A 78 -27.88 6.90 16.38
C TRP A 78 -26.48 6.55 15.95
N ILE A 79 -25.55 7.48 16.15
CA ILE A 79 -24.12 7.26 15.96
C ILE A 79 -23.38 7.54 17.26
N THR A 80 -22.45 6.65 17.60
CA THR A 80 -21.37 6.91 18.55
C THR A 80 -20.07 7.01 17.76
N ALA A 81 -19.46 8.18 17.74
CA ALA A 81 -18.16 8.43 17.12
C ALA A 81 -17.12 8.63 18.21
N VAL A 82 -16.19 7.67 18.34
CA VAL A 82 -15.15 7.65 19.37
C VAL A 82 -13.81 8.04 18.74
N PRO A 83 -13.17 9.13 19.20
CA PRO A 83 -11.80 9.42 18.82
C PRO A 83 -10.86 8.43 19.50
N GLY A 84 -10.07 7.72 18.71
CA GLY A 84 -9.03 6.82 19.18
C GLY A 84 -7.67 7.52 19.29
N SER A 85 -6.74 6.84 19.94
CA SER A 85 -5.38 7.34 20.15
C SER A 85 -4.70 7.72 18.82
N TRP A 86 -3.91 8.80 18.85
CA TRP A 86 -3.18 9.34 17.71
C TRP A 86 -2.24 8.28 17.10
N THR A 87 -2.50 7.92 15.85
CA THR A 87 -1.55 7.20 14.99
C THR A 87 -0.52 8.18 14.42
N GLU A 88 0.57 7.69 13.79
CA GLU A 88 1.52 8.57 13.09
C GLU A 88 0.85 9.42 12.00
N GLU A 89 -0.27 8.95 11.45
CA GLU A 89 -1.01 9.63 10.40
C GLU A 89 -2.14 10.55 10.93
N GLY A 90 -2.60 10.38 12.16
CA GLY A 90 -3.67 11.19 12.77
C GLY A 90 -4.55 10.41 13.75
N PRO A 91 -5.56 11.01 14.38
CA PRO A 91 -6.47 10.28 15.25
C PRO A 91 -7.30 9.28 14.43
N SER A 92 -7.41 8.05 14.94
CA SER A 92 -8.39 7.09 14.41
C SER A 92 -9.77 7.46 14.92
N VAL A 93 -10.82 7.12 14.19
CA VAL A 93 -12.20 7.28 14.64
C VAL A 93 -12.95 5.98 14.47
N LEU A 94 -13.51 5.47 15.57
CA LEU A 94 -14.48 4.38 15.58
C LEU A 94 -15.88 4.96 15.45
N SER A 95 -16.63 4.54 14.44
CA SER A 95 -18.05 4.84 14.27
C SER A 95 -18.88 3.60 14.63
N VAL A 96 -19.96 3.79 15.39
CA VAL A 96 -20.90 2.73 15.76
C VAL A 96 -22.31 3.23 15.55
N TYR A 97 -23.10 2.49 14.79
CA TYR A 97 -24.47 2.84 14.41
C TYR A 97 -25.46 1.91 15.10
N THR A 98 -26.43 2.48 15.80
CA THR A 98 -27.45 1.75 16.56
C THR A 98 -28.85 2.24 16.19
N ASP A 99 -29.84 1.37 16.28
CA ASP A 99 -31.27 1.70 16.08
C ASP A 99 -31.95 2.38 17.30
N HIS A 100 -31.14 2.77 18.29
CA HIS A 100 -31.57 3.36 19.55
C HIS A 100 -30.45 4.21 20.14
N GLU A 101 -30.81 5.10 21.07
CA GLU A 101 -29.84 5.89 21.83
C GLU A 101 -28.92 4.96 22.64
N PRO A 102 -27.59 5.07 22.50
CA PRO A 102 -26.63 4.19 23.17
C PRO A 102 -26.83 4.18 24.68
N LYS A 103 -26.95 2.99 25.25
CA LYS A 103 -27.05 2.79 26.70
C LYS A 103 -25.66 2.64 27.30
N GLU A 104 -25.59 2.72 28.63
CA GLU A 104 -24.34 2.55 29.37
C GLU A 104 -23.63 1.22 29.04
N ASP A 105 -24.38 0.13 28.86
CA ASP A 105 -23.79 -1.17 28.50
C ASP A 105 -23.25 -1.20 27.05
N ASP A 106 -23.85 -0.44 26.14
CA ASP A 106 -23.35 -0.32 24.76
C ASP A 106 -22.02 0.45 24.77
N LEU A 107 -21.98 1.59 25.45
CA LEU A 107 -20.77 2.40 25.62
C LEU A 107 -19.64 1.60 26.28
N ARG A 108 -19.95 0.78 27.30
CA ARG A 108 -18.95 -0.11 27.92
C ARG A 108 -18.35 -1.12 26.95
N VAL A 109 -19.13 -1.64 26.01
CA VAL A 109 -18.60 -2.55 24.98
C VAL A 109 -17.75 -1.76 23.98
N ILE A 110 -18.22 -0.60 23.55
CA ILE A 110 -17.49 0.28 22.62
C ILE A 110 -16.13 0.67 23.23
N ASP A 111 -16.10 1.14 24.48
CA ASP A 111 -14.88 1.52 25.21
C ASP A 111 -13.91 0.35 25.42
N GLN A 112 -14.40 -0.89 25.44
CA GLN A 112 -13.55 -2.09 25.54
C GLN A 112 -12.92 -2.46 24.19
N VAL A 113 -13.65 -2.26 23.09
CA VAL A 113 -13.21 -2.68 21.75
C VAL A 113 -12.40 -1.58 21.05
N GLU A 114 -12.69 -0.31 21.32
CA GLU A 114 -12.02 0.83 20.71
C GLU A 114 -10.49 0.74 20.83
N PRO A 115 -9.88 0.48 22.01
CA PRO A 115 -8.42 0.45 22.11
C PRO A 115 -7.79 -0.68 21.29
N LEU A 116 -8.52 -1.80 21.12
CA LEU A 116 -8.09 -2.93 20.29
C LEU A 116 -8.12 -2.53 18.81
N LEU A 117 -9.16 -1.81 18.37
CA LEU A 117 -9.28 -1.30 17.01
C LEU A 117 -8.24 -0.22 16.71
N ALA A 118 -8.00 0.71 17.63
CA ALA A 118 -6.97 1.73 17.50
C ALA A 118 -5.58 1.11 17.39
N THR A 119 -5.26 0.15 18.26
CA THR A 119 -3.98 -0.57 18.22
C THR A 119 -3.82 -1.38 16.94
N ALA A 120 -4.86 -2.13 16.53
CA ALA A 120 -4.83 -2.88 15.28
C ALA A 120 -4.62 -1.96 14.08
N THR A 121 -5.32 -0.82 14.05
CA THR A 121 -5.18 0.21 13.01
C THR A 121 -3.75 0.72 12.93
N ALA A 122 -3.17 1.14 14.07
CA ALA A 122 -1.80 1.64 14.13
C ALA A 122 -0.78 0.59 13.65
N VAL A 123 -0.93 -0.68 14.05
CA VAL A 123 -0.05 -1.77 13.60
C VAL A 123 -0.18 -2.00 12.10
N ILE A 124 -1.40 -1.95 11.55
CA ILE A 124 -1.62 -2.14 10.12
C ILE A 124 -0.98 -1.02 9.31
N GLU A 125 -1.14 0.23 9.74
CA GLU A 125 -0.54 1.38 9.07
C GLU A 125 0.99 1.33 9.15
N PHE A 126 1.54 1.06 10.34
CA PHE A 126 2.99 0.91 10.54
C PHE A 126 3.58 -0.21 9.65
N CYS A 127 2.95 -1.39 9.66
CA CYS A 127 3.42 -2.52 8.85
C CYS A 127 3.23 -2.28 7.34
N ALA A 128 2.20 -1.54 6.91
CA ALA A 128 2.03 -1.21 5.50
C ALA A 128 3.21 -0.38 4.98
N ASP A 129 3.70 0.58 5.76
CA ASP A 129 4.86 1.39 5.39
C ASP A 129 6.17 0.59 5.44
N GLU A 130 6.34 -0.30 6.42
CA GLU A 130 7.51 -1.19 6.47
C GLU A 130 7.58 -2.19 5.30
N VAL A 131 6.46 -2.79 4.91
CA VAL A 131 6.40 -3.69 3.75
C VAL A 131 6.72 -2.93 2.47
N LEU A 132 6.16 -1.73 2.28
CA LEU A 132 6.48 -0.88 1.13
C LEU A 132 7.96 -0.51 1.09
N ARG A 133 8.58 -0.21 2.24
CA ARG A 133 10.03 0.08 2.33
C ARG A 133 10.87 -1.16 2.05
N ALA A 134 10.50 -2.33 2.57
CA ALA A 134 11.19 -3.58 2.30
C ALA A 134 11.14 -3.94 0.81
N ASP A 135 9.98 -3.81 0.16
CA ASP A 135 9.81 -4.05 -1.27
C ASP A 135 10.65 -3.07 -2.11
N GLN A 136 10.67 -1.78 -1.75
CA GLN A 136 11.55 -0.80 -2.41
C GLN A 136 13.03 -1.14 -2.24
N MET A 137 13.45 -1.61 -1.07
CA MET A 137 14.82 -2.05 -0.81
C MET A 137 15.19 -3.29 -1.65
N VAL A 138 14.29 -4.28 -1.73
CA VAL A 138 14.46 -5.46 -2.58
C VAL A 138 14.57 -5.04 -4.05
N GLU A 139 13.69 -4.16 -4.54
CA GLU A 139 13.73 -3.62 -5.89
C GLU A 139 15.07 -2.91 -6.17
N MET A 140 15.60 -2.14 -5.22
CA MET A 140 16.90 -1.48 -5.35
C MET A 140 18.07 -2.47 -5.46
N VAL A 141 18.07 -3.54 -4.66
CA VAL A 141 19.11 -4.58 -4.70
C VAL A 141 19.05 -5.36 -6.02
N GLN A 142 17.85 -5.71 -6.49
CA GLN A 142 17.65 -6.40 -7.77
C GLN A 142 18.03 -5.53 -8.96
N ASN A 143 17.68 -4.24 -8.95
CA ASN A 143 18.07 -3.29 -9.98
C ASN A 143 19.60 -3.17 -10.08
N ARG A 144 20.29 -3.18 -8.95
CA ARG A 144 21.77 -3.18 -8.92
C ARG A 144 22.34 -4.42 -9.59
N ARG A 145 21.77 -5.60 -9.34
CA ARG A 145 22.20 -6.86 -9.98
C ARG A 145 22.13 -6.79 -11.51
N LEU A 146 20.99 -6.35 -12.06
CA LEU A 146 20.77 -6.29 -13.52
C LEU A 146 21.67 -5.26 -14.21
N ILE A 147 21.87 -4.11 -13.56
CA ILE A 147 22.81 -3.09 -14.05
C ILE A 147 24.24 -3.66 -14.08
N GLU A 148 24.65 -4.42 -13.07
CA GLU A 148 25.98 -5.04 -13.02
C GLU A 148 26.15 -6.15 -14.08
N GLN A 149 25.13 -6.97 -14.33
CA GLN A 149 25.14 -7.96 -15.42
C GLN A 149 25.23 -7.29 -16.80
N ALA A 150 24.38 -6.30 -17.07
CA ALA A 150 24.41 -5.53 -18.32
C ALA A 150 25.77 -4.83 -18.52
N LYS A 151 26.36 -4.30 -17.46
CA LYS A 151 27.70 -3.71 -17.49
C LYS A 151 28.75 -4.75 -17.88
N GLY A 152 28.68 -5.97 -17.33
CA GLY A 152 29.51 -7.11 -17.73
C GLY A 152 29.37 -7.48 -19.21
N LEU A 153 28.15 -7.49 -19.75
CA LEU A 153 27.90 -7.72 -21.17
C LEU A 153 28.57 -6.65 -22.05
N VAL A 154 28.44 -5.38 -21.68
CA VAL A 154 29.06 -4.27 -22.42
C VAL A 154 30.59 -4.31 -22.32
N MET A 155 31.16 -4.61 -21.13
CA MET A 155 32.60 -4.81 -20.95
C MET A 155 33.11 -5.93 -21.87
N GLY A 156 32.40 -7.05 -21.93
CA GLY A 156 32.74 -8.17 -22.80
C GLY A 156 32.70 -7.80 -24.28
N ARG A 157 31.70 -7.00 -24.68
CA ARG A 157 31.48 -6.60 -26.08
C ARG A 157 32.46 -5.54 -26.57
N LEU A 158 32.67 -4.48 -25.78
CA LEU A 158 33.54 -3.34 -26.14
C LEU A 158 34.99 -3.49 -25.67
N ARG A 159 35.30 -4.53 -24.88
CA ARG A 159 36.62 -4.75 -24.24
C ARG A 159 37.08 -3.51 -23.46
N CYS A 160 36.15 -2.88 -22.74
CA CYS A 160 36.41 -1.67 -21.96
C CYS A 160 36.33 -1.93 -20.45
N ASP A 161 36.80 -0.98 -19.65
CA ASP A 161 36.67 -1.05 -18.20
C ASP A 161 35.22 -0.87 -17.72
N SER A 162 34.97 -1.22 -16.45
CA SER A 162 33.65 -1.10 -15.82
C SER A 162 33.09 0.32 -15.89
N GLY A 163 33.91 1.36 -15.75
CA GLY A 163 33.46 2.75 -15.76
C GLY A 163 32.99 3.19 -17.16
N ALA A 164 33.73 2.81 -18.19
CA ALA A 164 33.39 3.06 -19.58
C ALA A 164 32.10 2.33 -19.99
N ALA A 165 31.94 1.07 -19.57
CA ALA A 165 30.74 0.28 -19.81
C ALA A 165 29.50 0.89 -19.15
N PHE A 166 29.61 1.30 -17.88
CA PHE A 166 28.50 1.95 -17.19
C PHE A 166 28.10 3.28 -17.86
N ARG A 167 29.08 4.11 -18.25
CA ARG A 167 28.81 5.34 -19.00
C ARG A 167 28.11 5.07 -20.34
N ALA A 168 28.42 3.96 -21.02
CA ALA A 168 27.74 3.58 -22.26
C ALA A 168 26.27 3.23 -22.02
N LEU A 169 25.96 2.47 -20.95
CA LEU A 169 24.59 2.17 -20.55
C LEU A 169 23.81 3.44 -20.19
N VAL A 170 24.42 4.36 -19.42
CA VAL A 170 23.80 5.65 -19.07
C VAL A 170 23.49 6.48 -20.31
N ARG A 171 24.45 6.60 -21.25
CA ARG A 171 24.22 7.34 -22.51
C ARG A 171 23.09 6.74 -23.32
N SER A 172 23.02 5.40 -23.41
CA SER A 172 21.93 4.73 -24.12
C SER A 172 20.57 4.97 -23.44
N SER A 173 20.51 4.80 -22.12
CA SER A 173 19.30 5.05 -21.32
C SER A 173 18.77 6.47 -21.54
N GLN A 174 19.66 7.47 -21.52
CA GLN A 174 19.31 8.86 -21.81
C GLN A 174 18.87 9.07 -23.27
N HIS A 175 19.59 8.49 -24.23
CA HIS A 175 19.29 8.62 -25.65
C HIS A 175 17.90 8.10 -26.01
N PHE A 176 17.50 6.97 -25.43
CA PHE A 176 16.20 6.36 -25.66
C PHE A 176 15.12 6.80 -24.66
N ASN A 177 15.47 7.66 -23.69
CA ASN A 177 14.58 8.11 -22.61
C ASN A 177 13.88 6.95 -21.87
N VAL A 178 14.64 5.92 -21.52
CA VAL A 178 14.17 4.76 -20.74
C VAL A 178 14.95 4.66 -19.44
N LYS A 179 14.34 4.14 -18.37
CA LYS A 179 15.04 3.96 -17.09
C LYS A 179 16.23 3.01 -17.28
N LEU A 180 17.37 3.34 -16.68
CA LEU A 180 18.60 2.55 -16.78
C LEU A 180 18.41 1.09 -16.36
N ARG A 181 17.62 0.86 -15.30
CA ARG A 181 17.28 -0.49 -14.82
C ARG A 181 16.50 -1.30 -15.86
N ASP A 182 15.52 -0.67 -16.51
CA ASP A 182 14.67 -1.30 -17.53
C ASP A 182 15.50 -1.63 -18.77
N LEU A 183 16.38 -0.70 -19.19
CA LEU A 183 17.33 -0.94 -20.28
C LEU A 183 18.29 -2.10 -19.95
N SER A 184 18.77 -2.16 -18.71
CA SER A 184 19.71 -3.20 -18.28
C SER A 184 19.04 -4.57 -18.24
N ALA A 185 17.83 -4.67 -17.69
CA ALA A 185 17.00 -5.86 -17.71
C ALA A 185 16.77 -6.34 -19.16
N ALA A 186 16.28 -5.43 -20.02
CA ALA A 186 16.06 -5.70 -21.43
C ALA A 186 17.33 -6.15 -22.17
N LEU A 187 18.50 -5.60 -21.82
CA LEU A 187 19.76 -5.99 -22.44
C LEU A 187 20.16 -7.41 -22.04
N VAL A 188 19.97 -7.78 -20.77
CA VAL A 188 20.20 -9.15 -20.30
C VAL A 188 19.25 -10.13 -21.02
N GLU A 189 17.97 -9.80 -21.17
CA GLU A 189 17.01 -10.64 -21.91
C GLU A 189 17.35 -10.78 -23.39
N VAL A 190 17.68 -9.67 -24.06
CA VAL A 190 18.02 -9.66 -25.49
C VAL A 190 19.26 -10.49 -25.79
N VAL A 191 20.26 -10.46 -24.91
CA VAL A 191 21.51 -11.22 -25.08
C VAL A 191 21.37 -12.65 -24.61
N GLY A 192 20.65 -12.88 -23.51
CA GLY A 192 20.42 -14.21 -22.92
C GLY A 192 19.37 -15.05 -23.65
N GLY A 193 18.49 -14.42 -24.44
CA GLY A 193 17.49 -15.11 -25.25
C GLY A 193 16.26 -15.61 -24.48
N ALA A 194 16.12 -15.23 -23.21
CA ALA A 194 14.98 -15.59 -22.35
C ALA A 194 14.68 -14.44 -21.37
N PRO A 195 13.44 -14.33 -20.85
CA PRO A 195 13.11 -13.42 -19.76
C PRO A 195 13.99 -13.68 -18.53
N VAL A 196 14.36 -12.63 -17.80
CA VAL A 196 15.26 -12.78 -16.63
C VAL A 196 14.69 -13.74 -15.58
N GLY A 197 13.36 -13.70 -15.37
CA GLY A 197 12.68 -14.58 -14.41
C GLY A 197 12.80 -16.07 -14.75
N ASP A 198 12.94 -16.41 -16.03
CA ASP A 198 13.10 -17.81 -16.48
C ASP A 198 14.56 -18.27 -16.36
N GLN A 199 15.51 -17.33 -16.35
CA GLN A 199 16.93 -17.61 -16.22
C GLN A 199 17.33 -17.91 -14.77
N GLU A 200 16.67 -17.24 -13.81
CA GLU A 200 16.97 -17.34 -12.37
C GLU A 200 15.68 -17.26 -11.51
N PRO A 201 14.91 -18.36 -11.40
CA PRO A 201 13.56 -18.35 -10.83
C PRO A 201 13.46 -18.02 -9.33
N ASP A 202 14.57 -18.03 -8.59
CA ASP A 202 14.60 -17.80 -7.12
C ASP A 202 15.16 -16.42 -6.72
N THR A 203 15.31 -15.49 -7.68
CA THR A 203 15.90 -14.15 -7.42
C THR A 203 14.87 -13.04 -7.17
N GLY A 204 13.61 -13.42 -6.91
CA GLY A 204 12.49 -12.52 -6.61
C GLY A 204 11.87 -11.87 -7.85
N PRO A 205 10.87 -10.98 -7.67
CA PRO A 205 10.16 -10.38 -8.79
C PRO A 205 11.12 -9.55 -9.65
N THR A 206 11.28 -9.96 -10.91
CA THR A 206 12.01 -9.15 -11.88
C THR A 206 11.01 -8.26 -12.61
N THR A 207 11.28 -6.95 -12.65
CA THR A 207 10.48 -6.04 -13.46
C THR A 207 10.56 -6.46 -14.92
N VAL A 208 9.41 -6.80 -15.52
CA VAL A 208 9.31 -7.04 -16.96
C VAL A 208 9.64 -5.74 -17.69
N PRO A 209 10.70 -5.69 -18.52
CA PRO A 209 11.07 -4.44 -19.17
C PRO A 209 9.97 -4.00 -20.15
N PRO A 210 9.59 -2.71 -20.16
CA PRO A 210 8.59 -2.20 -21.08
C PRO A 210 9.07 -2.32 -22.54
N PRO A 211 8.15 -2.42 -23.52
CA PRO A 211 8.51 -2.61 -24.93
C PRO A 211 9.53 -1.59 -25.48
N ALA A 212 9.45 -0.33 -25.01
CA ALA A 212 10.40 0.72 -25.37
C ALA A 212 11.84 0.40 -24.90
N ALA A 213 12.00 -0.17 -23.70
CA ALA A 213 13.30 -0.58 -23.17
C ALA A 213 13.86 -1.79 -23.93
N VAL A 214 13.00 -2.74 -24.33
CA VAL A 214 13.40 -3.87 -25.18
C VAL A 214 13.89 -3.40 -26.55
N GLN A 215 13.18 -2.45 -27.17
CA GLN A 215 13.62 -1.85 -28.43
C GLN A 215 14.97 -1.11 -28.26
N ALA A 216 15.09 -0.29 -27.21
CA ALA A 216 16.32 0.43 -26.89
C ALA A 216 17.50 -0.53 -26.67
N ALA A 217 17.29 -1.64 -25.96
CA ALA A 217 18.31 -2.65 -25.71
C ALA A 217 18.78 -3.32 -27.00
N ARG A 218 17.87 -3.70 -27.91
CA ARG A 218 18.23 -4.27 -29.22
C ARG A 218 19.06 -3.29 -30.05
N MET A 219 18.65 -2.03 -30.12
CA MET A 219 19.38 -0.99 -30.85
C MET A 219 20.76 -0.73 -30.22
N THR A 220 20.83 -0.69 -28.89
CA THR A 220 22.09 -0.53 -28.14
C THR A 220 23.04 -1.68 -28.45
N TRP A 221 22.58 -2.93 -28.34
CA TRP A 221 23.41 -4.11 -28.55
C TRP A 221 23.94 -4.20 -30.00
N GLN A 222 23.12 -3.83 -30.98
CA GLN A 222 23.52 -3.75 -32.38
C GLN A 222 24.59 -2.66 -32.60
N ALA A 223 24.39 -1.47 -32.02
CA ALA A 223 25.33 -0.36 -32.16
C ALA A 223 26.71 -0.69 -31.55
N LEU A 224 26.73 -1.29 -30.35
CA LEU A 224 27.96 -1.72 -29.69
C LEU A 224 28.75 -2.77 -30.49
N GLY A 225 28.11 -3.47 -31.42
CA GLY A 225 28.75 -4.46 -32.28
C GLY A 225 29.39 -3.93 -33.55
N ARG A 226 29.22 -2.64 -33.87
CA ARG A 226 29.76 -2.03 -35.11
C ARG A 226 31.09 -1.29 -34.90
N ASP A 227 31.46 -1.03 -33.65
CA ASP A 227 32.63 -0.22 -33.28
C ASP A 227 33.80 -1.06 -32.70
N GLY A 228 33.76 -2.39 -32.86
CA GLY A 228 34.75 -3.34 -32.31
C GLY A 228 35.43 -4.20 -33.36
#